data_AF-A0A834YQJ2-F1
#
_entry.id   AF-A0A834YQJ2-F1
#
_cell.length_a   1.000
_cell.length_b   1.000
_cell.length_c   1.000
_cell.angle_alpha   90.00
_cell.angle_beta   90.00
_cell.angle_gamma   90.00
#
_symmetry.space_group_name_H-M   'P 1'
#
loop_
_entity.id
_entity.type
_entity.pdbx_description
1 polymer ?
#
loop_
_entity_poly.entity_id
_entity_poly.type
_entity_poly.pdbx_seq_one_letter_code
_entity_poly.pdbx_strand_id
1 'polypeptide(L)' 'MSLLPNVLLSRGSLYRILHRPNCQIDEKRRIKMALDVARGMNCLHTSIPTVVHRDLKSPNLLVDNNWNVKVWSA' A
#
# COMPACT_ATOMS: atom_id res chain seq x y z
N MET A 1 21.10 -7.56 2.69
CA MET A 1 21.53 -7.85 1.32
C MET A 1 20.63 -7.07 0.38
N SER A 2 21.15 -5.95 -0.10
CA SER A 2 20.46 -4.89 -0.80
C SER A 2 20.32 -5.18 -2.30
N LEU A 3 19.10 -5.13 -2.81
CA LEU A 3 18.83 -4.91 -4.24
C LEU A 3 17.72 -3.85 -4.37
N LEU A 4 18.19 -2.61 -4.56
CA LEU A 4 17.62 -1.47 -5.27
C LEU A 4 16.08 -1.22 -5.22
N PRO A 5 15.63 0.01 -4.88
CA PRO A 5 14.23 0.44 -4.91
C PRO A 5 13.64 0.59 -6.33
N ASN A 6 14.15 -0.15 -7.31
CA ASN A 6 13.82 -0.01 -8.74
C ASN A 6 12.36 -0.39 -9.10
N VAL A 7 11.50 -0.72 -8.13
CA VAL A 7 10.10 -1.15 -8.35
C VAL A 7 9.17 -0.64 -7.24
N LEU A 8 9.27 0.63 -6.85
CA LEU A 8 8.17 1.32 -6.15
C LEU A 8 6.96 1.19 -7.07
N LEU A 9 6.02 0.28 -6.76
CA LEU A 9 4.93 -0.19 -7.64
C LEU A 9 4.49 0.84 -8.69
N SER A 10 4.23 0.40 -9.91
CA SER A 10 4.06 1.26 -11.10
C SER A 10 3.20 2.54 -10.94
N ARG A 11 2.20 2.56 -10.05
CA ARG A 11 1.37 3.77 -9.78
C ARG A 11 1.90 4.66 -8.66
N GLY A 12 2.89 4.22 -7.89
CA GLY A 12 3.53 4.91 -6.77
C GLY A 12 2.76 4.75 -5.47
N SER A 13 2.96 5.69 -4.54
CA SER A 13 2.21 5.71 -3.29
C SER A 13 0.74 6.08 -3.49
N LEU A 14 -0.13 5.58 -2.62
CA LEU A 14 -1.53 5.95 -2.55
C LEU A 14 -1.69 7.45 -2.33
N TYR A 15 -0.80 8.05 -1.52
CA TYR A 15 -0.73 9.50 -1.36
C TYR A 15 -0.65 10.23 -2.70
N ARG A 16 0.28 9.81 -3.57
CA ARG A 16 0.46 10.43 -4.89
C ARG A 16 -0.78 10.30 -5.75
N ILE A 17 -1.52 9.20 -5.67
CA ILE A 17 -2.74 8.98 -6.45
C ILE A 17 -3.85 9.90 -5.95
N LEU A 18 -4.10 9.92 -4.63
CA LEU A 18 -5.18 10.69 -4.01
C LEU A 18 -5.02 12.21 -4.20
N HIS A 19 -3.79 12.70 -4.33
CA HIS A 19 -3.50 14.13 -4.51
C HIS A 19 -3.36 14.55 -5.98
N ARG A 20 -3.67 13.68 -6.96
CA ARG A 20 -3.75 14.10 -8.37
C ARG A 20 -4.98 14.98 -8.60
N PRO A 21 -4.85 16.06 -9.40
CA PRO A 21 -6.03 16.77 -9.87
C PRO A 21 -6.95 15.77 -10.61
N ASN A 22 -8.24 15.81 -10.28
CA ASN A 22 -9.27 14.90 -10.82
C ASN A 22 -9.05 13.41 -10.51
N CYS A 23 -8.48 13.07 -9.36
CA CYS A 23 -8.39 11.67 -8.92
C CYS A 23 -9.79 11.03 -8.77
N GLN A 24 -10.13 10.13 -9.69
CA GLN A 24 -11.34 9.31 -9.60
C GLN A 24 -10.97 7.84 -9.35
N ILE A 25 -11.24 7.39 -8.13
CA ILE A 25 -11.23 5.98 -7.73
C ILE A 25 -12.68 5.64 -7.44
N ASP A 26 -13.25 4.71 -8.21
CA ASP A 26 -14.60 4.23 -8.00
C ASP A 26 -14.73 3.48 -6.66
N GLU A 27 -15.95 3.41 -6.12
CA GLU A 27 -16.21 2.84 -4.80
C GLU A 27 -15.72 1.39 -4.67
N LYS A 28 -16.00 0.56 -5.67
CA LYS A 28 -15.58 -0.85 -5.71
C LYS A 28 -14.06 -0.96 -5.57
N ARG A 29 -13.33 -0.09 -6.26
CA ARG A 29 -11.86 -0.02 -6.15
C ARG A 29 -11.40 0.46 -4.78
N ARG A 30 -12.05 1.45 -4.16
CA ARG A 30 -11.73 1.89 -2.79
C ARG A 30 -11.85 0.76 -1.77
N ILE A 31 -12.95 0.00 -1.85
CA ILE A 31 -13.20 -1.15 -0.96
C ILE A 31 -12.11 -2.22 -1.15
N LYS A 32 -11.77 -2.56 -2.40
CA LYS A 32 -10.67 -3.49 -2.70
C LYS A 32 -9.36 -3.01 -2.08
N MET A 33 -9.01 -1.74 -2.29
CA MET A 33 -7.76 -1.17 -1.78
C MET A 33 -7.72 -1.18 -0.24
N ALA A 34 -8.82 -0.87 0.44
CA ALA A 34 -8.92 -0.96 1.89
C ALA A 34 -8.73 -2.40 2.39
N LEU A 35 -9.33 -3.38 1.70
CA LEU A 35 -9.17 -4.79 2.01
C LEU A 35 -7.71 -5.25 1.86
N ASP A 36 -7.03 -4.81 0.79
CA ASP A 36 -5.62 -5.14 0.57
C ASP A 36 -4.72 -4.59 1.70
N VAL A 37 -4.98 -3.35 2.16
CA VAL A 37 -4.28 -2.76 3.31
C VAL A 37 -4.55 -3.56 4.59
N ALA A 38 -5.81 -3.91 4.86
CA ALA A 38 -6.18 -4.69 6.03
C ALA A 38 -5.51 -6.08 6.03
N ARG A 39 -5.45 -6.73 4.87
CA ARG A 39 -4.73 -8.01 4.69
C ARG A 39 -3.23 -7.86 4.95
N GLY A 40 -2.60 -6.83 4.38
CA GLY A 40 -1.18 -6.54 4.62
C GLY A 40 -0.87 -6.31 6.09
N MET A 41 -1.70 -5.54 6.79
CA MET A 41 -1.56 -5.32 8.23
C MET A 41 -1.79 -6.60 9.05
N ASN A 42 -2.78 -7.41 8.67
CA ASN A 42 -3.02 -8.70 9.31
C ASN A 42 -1.80 -9.62 9.17
N CYS A 43 -1.19 -9.70 7.97
CA CYS A 43 0.03 -10.48 7.76
C CYS A 43 1.18 -10.05 8.68
N LEU A 44 1.36 -8.75 8.92
CA LEU A 44 2.37 -8.26 9.86
C LEU A 44 2.03 -8.64 11.31
N HIS A 45 0.78 -8.44 11.73
CA HIS A 45 0.35 -8.70 13.09
C HIS A 45 0.31 -10.20 13.46
N THR A 46 0.13 -11.08 12.47
CA THR A 46 0.14 -12.54 12.68
C THR A 46 1.50 -13.18 12.45
N SER A 47 2.52 -12.40 12.05
CA SER A 47 3.89 -12.90 11.89
C SER A 47 4.54 -13.23 13.24
N ILE A 48 5.57 -14.09 13.21
CA ILE A 48 6.37 -14.47 14.39
C ILE A 48 7.84 -14.22 14.03
N PRO A 49 8.52 -13.25 14.67
CA PRO A 49 7.99 -12.35 15.71
C PRO A 49 6.94 -11.37 15.15
N THR A 50 5.99 -10.95 15.98
CA THR A 50 4.95 -9.99 15.59
C THR A 50 5.58 -8.66 15.18
N VAL A 51 5.20 -8.16 14.00
CA VAL A 51 5.68 -6.88 13.47
C VAL A 51 4.61 -5.81 13.66
N VAL A 52 4.96 -4.73 14.38
CA VAL A 52 4.12 -3.54 14.50
C VAL A 52 4.59 -2.49 13.49
N HIS A 53 3.74 -2.10 12.54
CA HIS A 53 4.12 -1.19 11.45
C HIS A 53 4.52 0.21 11.92
N ARG A 54 3.83 0.76 12.93
CA ARG A 54 4.04 2.09 13.56
C ARG A 54 3.87 3.34 12.68
N ASP A 55 4.01 3.24 11.35
CA ASP A 55 3.87 4.38 10.44
C ASP A 55 2.86 4.13 9.30
N LEU A 56 1.66 3.65 9.64
CA LEU A 56 0.64 3.32 8.64
C LEU A 56 -0.02 4.61 8.11
N LYS A 57 0.38 5.02 6.90
CA LYS A 57 -0.13 6.23 6.23
C LYS A 57 -0.06 6.07 4.71
N SER A 58 -0.84 6.86 3.96
CA SER A 58 -0.94 6.75 2.51
C SER A 58 0.38 6.91 1.72
N PRO A 59 1.44 7.60 2.21
CA PRO A 59 2.76 7.53 1.61
C PRO A 59 3.41 6.14 1.63
N ASN A 60 3.12 5.33 2.66
CA ASN A 60 3.68 3.98 2.86
C ASN A 60 2.76 2.88 2.30
N LEU A 61 1.75 3.25 1.52
CA LEU A 61 0.87 2.32 0.81
C LEU A 61 1.19 2.41 -0.67
N LEU A 62 1.81 1.38 -1.24
CA LEU A 62 2.20 1.37 -2.65
C LEU A 62 1.10 0.73 -3.50
N VAL A 63 0.90 1.21 -4.72
CA VAL A 63 -0.17 0.74 -5.63
C VAL A 63 0.39 0.24 -6.95
N ASP A 64 0.00 -0.98 -7.34
CA ASP A 64 0.44 -1.62 -8.59
C ASP A 64 -0.48 -1.32 -9.80
N ASN A 65 -0.14 -1.85 -10.98
CA ASN A 65 -0.91 -1.65 -12.22
C ASN A 65 -2.34 -2.19 -12.12
N ASN A 66 -2.56 -3.21 -11.29
CA ASN A 66 -3.82 -3.92 -11.09
C ASN A 66 -4.65 -3.33 -9.94
N TRP A 67 -4.24 -2.15 -9.44
CA TRP A 67 -4.87 -1.45 -8.31
C TRP A 67 -4.87 -2.27 -7.01
N ASN A 68 -3.89 -3.16 -6.84
CA ASN A 68 -3.66 -3.78 -5.54
C ASN A 68 -2.78 -2.84 -4.69
N VAL A 69 -3.03 -2.86 -3.37
CA VAL A 69 -2.24 -2.07 -2.41
C VAL A 69 -1.30 -2.98 -1.63
N LYS A 70 -0.04 -2.55 -1.48
CA LYS A 70 0.93 -3.20 -0.60
C LYS A 70 1.34 -2.25 0.52
N VAL A 71 1.34 -2.75 1.75
CA VAL A 71 1.88 -2.07 2.91
C VAL A 71 3.41 -2.11 2.80
N TRP A 72 4.05 -0.94 2.74
CA TRP A 72 5.49 -0.83 2.69
C TRP A 72 6.05 -0.66 4.11
N SER A 73 6.70 -1.71 4.61
CA SER A 73 7.55 -1.64 5.79
C SER A 73 9.00 -1.38 5.34
N ALA A 74 9.54 -0.21 5.68
CA ALA A 74 10.99 0.05 5.63
C ALA A 74 11.62 -0.38 6.95
#